data_AF-A0A660YM80-F1
#
_entry.id   AF-A0A660YM80-F1
#
_cell.length_a   1.000
_cell.length_b   1.000
_cell.length_c   1.000
_cell.angle_alpha   90.00
_cell.angle_beta   90.00
_cell.angle_gamma   90.00
#
_symmetry.space_group_name_H-M   'P 1'
#
loop_
_entity.id
_entity.type
_entity.pdbx_description
1 polymer ?
#
loop_
_entity_poly.entity_id
_entity_poly.type
_entity_poly.pdbx_seq_one_letter_code
_entity_poly.pdbx_strand_id
1 'polypeptide(L)' 'KTHMEDSGLTLREMEKNIILKTLRENDNNRTKTAELLGISVRTLRNKLNEYRNEGVAV' A
#
# COMPACT_ATOMS: atom_id res chain seq x y z
N LYS A 1 7.28 -8.17 -20.70
CA LYS A 1 6.64 -7.15 -19.83
C LYS A 1 6.99 -7.60 -18.42
N THR A 2 8.00 -7.03 -17.76
CA THR A 2 7.89 -5.74 -17.07
C THR A 2 9.31 -5.27 -16.72
N HIS A 3 9.84 -4.27 -17.41
CA HIS A 3 10.94 -3.45 -16.90
C HIS A 3 10.22 -2.28 -16.22
N MET A 4 10.02 -2.36 -14.90
CA MET A 4 9.57 -1.22 -14.11
C MET A 4 10.82 -0.40 -13.85
N GLU A 5 11.02 0.67 -14.63
CA GLU A 5 12.03 1.68 -14.37
C GLU A 5 11.57 2.50 -13.16
N ASP A 6 11.83 1.96 -11.97
CA ASP A 6 11.55 2.59 -10.67
C ASP A 6 12.58 3.66 -10.28
N SER A 7 13.43 4.10 -11.21
CA SER A 7 14.58 5.00 -10.98
C SER A 7 14.23 6.44 -10.57
N GLY A 8 12.98 6.73 -10.22
CA GLY A 8 12.54 8.03 -9.72
C GLY A 8 11.56 7.98 -8.54
N LEU A 9 11.12 6.79 -8.11
CA LEU A 9 10.18 6.67 -6.99
C LEU A 9 10.93 6.54 -5.67
N THR A 10 10.48 7.27 -4.66
CA THR A 10 11.00 7.08 -3.30
C THR A 10 10.50 5.74 -2.75
N LEU A 11 11.23 5.17 -1.77
CA LEU A 11 10.78 3.96 -1.08
C LEU A 11 9.36 4.11 -0.52
N ARG A 12 8.99 5.32 -0.06
CA ARG A 12 7.66 5.63 0.44
C ARG A 12 6.60 5.54 -0.64
N GLU A 13 6.88 6.03 -1.84
CA GLU A 13 5.96 5.94 -2.98
C GLU A 13 5.81 4.50 -3.45
N MET A 14 6.90 3.73 -3.48
CA MET A 14 6.83 2.29 -3.76
C MET A 14 5.99 1.54 -2.72
N GLU A 15 6.24 1.77 -1.41
CA GLU A 15 5.48 1.17 -0.32
C GLU A 15 3.97 1.47 -0.47
N LYS A 16 3.64 2.75 -0.69
CA LYS A 16 2.27 3.21 -0.90
C LYS A 16 1.60 2.53 -2.09
N ASN A 17 2.28 2.48 -3.24
CA ASN A 17 1.76 1.83 -4.44
C ASN A 17 1.50 0.34 -4.21
N ILE A 18 2.42 -0.35 -3.54
CA ILE A 18 2.29 -1.77 -3.19
C ILE A 18 1.09 -1.96 -2.25
N ILE A 19 0.98 -1.17 -1.18
CA ILE A 19 -0.14 -1.26 -0.22
C ILE A 19 -1.48 -1.07 -0.93
N LEU A 20 -1.63 -0.01 -1.72
CA LEU A 20 -2.88 0.31 -2.40
C LEU A 20 -3.24 -0.73 -3.47
N LYS A 21 -2.24 -1.23 -4.21
CA LYS A 21 -2.44 -2.28 -5.20
C LYS A 21 -2.92 -3.57 -4.52
N THR A 22 -2.23 -4.03 -3.49
CA THR A 22 -2.59 -5.25 -2.76
C THR A 22 -3.97 -5.12 -2.10
N LEU A 23 -4.30 -3.94 -1.58
CA LEU A 23 -5.61 -3.68 -0.98
C LEU A 23 -6.74 -3.80 -2.01
N ARG A 24 -6.56 -3.26 -3.22
CA ARG A 24 -7.52 -3.40 -4.33
C ARG A 24 -7.66 -4.84 -4.80
N GLU A 25 -6.55 -5.56 -4.92
CA GLU A 25 -6.54 -6.99 -5.32
C GLU A 25 -7.23 -7.90 -4.28
N ASN A 26 -7.39 -7.42 -3.05
CA ASN A 26 -8.08 -8.13 -1.97
C ASN A 26 -9.43 -7.49 -1.59
N ASP A 27 -10.09 -6.78 -2.50
CA ASP A 27 -11.42 -6.18 -2.29
C ASP A 27 -11.51 -5.30 -1.02
N ASN A 28 -10.43 -4.56 -0.72
CA ASN A 28 -10.28 -3.74 0.48
C ASN A 28 -10.27 -4.52 1.81
N ASN A 29 -10.04 -5.83 1.77
CA ASN A 29 -9.86 -6.65 2.97
C ASN A 29 -8.51 -6.35 3.63
N ARG A 30 -8.54 -5.53 4.67
CA ARG A 30 -7.36 -5.07 5.41
C ARG A 30 -6.64 -6.19 6.15
N THR A 31 -7.35 -7.20 6.66
CA THR A 31 -6.73 -8.30 7.39
C THR A 31 -5.87 -9.13 6.43
N LYS A 32 -6.47 -9.59 5.33
CA LYS A 32 -5.78 -10.38 4.31
C LYS A 32 -4.64 -9.61 3.62
N THR A 33 -4.85 -8.32 3.39
CA THR A 33 -3.80 -7.43 2.84
C THR A 33 -2.61 -7.31 3.79
N ALA A 34 -2.85 -7.13 5.08
CA ALA A 34 -1.78 -7.02 6.07
C ALA A 34 -0.99 -8.33 6.19
N GLU A 35 -1.68 -9.47 6.18
CA GLU A 35 -1.05 -10.80 6.17
C GLU A 35 -0.17 -11.00 4.93
N LEU A 36 -0.65 -10.63 3.74
CA LEU A 36 0.11 -10.78 2.50
C LEU A 36 1.34 -9.86 2.45
N LEU A 37 1.22 -8.66 3.02
CA LEU A 37 2.32 -7.69 3.11
C LEU A 37 3.30 -7.98 4.27
N GLY A 38 3.00 -8.95 5.13
CA GLY A 38 3.83 -9.28 6.30
C GLY A 38 3.86 -8.19 7.37
N ILE A 39 2.81 -7.37 7.47
CA ILE A 39 2.69 -6.30 8.47
C ILE A 39 1.47 -6.53 9.37
N SER A 40 1.44 -5.88 10.52
CA SER A 40 0.25 -5.92 11.36
C SER A 40 -0.92 -5.14 10.72
N VAL A 41 -2.16 -5.56 10.99
CA VAL A 41 -3.37 -4.82 10.56
C VAL A 41 -3.37 -3.38 11.10
N ARG A 42 -2.77 -3.16 12.29
CA ARG A 42 -2.57 -1.82 12.87
C ARG A 42 -1.65 -0.97 12.01
N THR A 43 -0.52 -1.52 11.59
CA THR A 43 0.44 -0.84 10.69
C THR A 43 -0.24 -0.47 9.38
N LEU A 44 -0.97 -1.42 8.77
CA LEU A 44 -1.72 -1.14 7.55
C LEU A 44 -2.71 0.01 7.77
N ARG A 45 -3.56 -0.05 8.80
CA ARG A 45 -4.50 1.04 9.12
C ARG A 45 -3.82 2.38 9.30
N ASN A 46 -2.67 2.42 9.99
CA ASN A 46 -1.91 3.67 10.17
C ASN A 46 -1.45 4.22 8.82
N LYS A 47 -0.88 3.39 7.95
CA LYS A 47 -0.48 3.79 6.59
C LYS A 47 -1.66 4.30 5.77
N LEU A 48 -2.80 3.61 5.79
CA LEU A 48 -4.01 4.07 5.09
C LEU A 48 -4.51 5.42 5.63
N ASN A 49 -4.42 5.65 6.94
CA ASN A 49 -4.77 6.94 7.54
C ASN A 49 -3.78 8.05 7.16
N GLU A 50 -2.47 7.77 7.14
CA GLU A 50 -1.44 8.70 6.65
C GLU A 50 -1.73 9.11 5.21
N TYR A 51 -1.99 8.13 4.34
CA TYR A 51 -2.33 8.40 2.93
C TYR A 51 -3.61 9.23 2.78
N ARG A 52 -4.65 8.96 3.59
CA ARG A 52 -5.86 9.80 3.60
C ARG A 52 -5.57 11.24 4.02
N ASN A 53 -4.71 11.43 5.03
CA ASN A 53 -4.30 12.77 5.47
C ASN A 53 -3.44 13.49 4.41
N GLU A 54 -2.75 12.76 3.56
CA GLU A 54 -2.04 13.27 2.38
C GLU A 54 -2.96 13.54 1.17
N GLY A 55 -4.27 13.34 1.31
CA GLY A 55 -5.26 13.56 0.23
C GLY A 55 -5.38 12.40 -0.76
N VAL A 56 -4.84 11.23 -0.43
CA VAL A 56 -4.94 10.02 -1.26
C VAL A 56 -6.30 9.36 -1.02
N ALA A 57 -6.99 8.98 -2.09
CA ALA A 57 -8.19 8.18 -2.00
C ALA A 57 -7.83 6.72 -1.67
N VAL A 58 -8.31 6.23 -0.52
CA VAL A 58 -8.00 4.89 0.03
C VAL A 58 -9.25 4.14 0.43
#